data_AF-A0A158Q454-F1
#
_entry.id   AF-A0A158Q454-F1
#
_cell.length_a   1.000
_cell.length_b   1.000
_cell.length_c   1.000
_cell.angle_alpha   90.00
_cell.angle_beta   90.00
_cell.angle_gamma   90.00
#
_symmetry.space_group_name_H-M   'P 1'
#
loop_
_entity.id
_entity.type
_entity.pdbx_description
1 polymer ?
#
loop_
_entity_poly.entity_id
_entity_poly.type
_entity_poly.pdbx_seq_one_letter_code
_entity_poly.pdbx_strand_id
1 'polypeptide(L)'
;LCEIAGVPARINFFTNGTSDGEYMIDTGLKNSENFGKVYMWNGRNTTPEGWWYSPEAREINGTDGELYPPGLWNHQRLNLFNGMLGRSVYIQFETESVFENIPVYQYNFPIELYNWSLPENKGFCDPKTPQYFNESIQPVGCLPSGILDLSSTQPAHARIYLSGSHFYRCSNALYENFIGFRSPDSNVDRTFFEMEPMTGTVINVKQTSQVNLGILSGDLG
;
A
#
# COMPACT_ATOMS: atom_id res chain seq x y z
N LEU A 1 26.58 -10.89 15.15
CA LEU A 1 25.23 -11.50 15.06
C LEU A 1 24.26 -10.59 14.29
N CYS A 2 24.01 -9.36 14.72
CA CYS A 2 23.13 -8.42 13.99
C CYS A 2 23.59 -8.15 12.54
N GLU A 3 24.88 -7.90 12.31
CA GLU A 3 25.44 -7.72 10.96
C GLU A 3 25.27 -8.96 10.07
N ILE A 4 25.50 -10.15 10.64
CA ILE A 4 25.32 -11.44 9.94
C ILE A 4 23.85 -11.67 9.58
N ALA A 5 22.93 -11.20 10.43
CA ALA A 5 21.49 -11.26 10.20
C ALA A 5 20.96 -10.11 9.31
N GLY A 6 21.83 -9.22 8.81
CA GLY A 6 21.45 -8.06 8.01
C GLY A 6 20.66 -7.00 8.80
N VAL A 7 20.67 -7.06 10.13
CA VAL A 7 19.96 -6.09 10.99
C VAL A 7 20.77 -4.79 11.05
N PRO A 8 20.18 -3.64 10.70
CA PRO A 8 20.89 -2.37 10.70
C PRO A 8 21.29 -1.95 12.13
N ALA A 9 22.39 -1.21 12.25
CA ALA A 9 22.88 -0.69 13.53
C ALA A 9 21.91 0.29 14.22
N ARG A 10 21.01 0.91 13.45
CA ARG A 10 19.94 1.79 13.94
C ARG A 10 18.61 1.35 13.35
N ILE A 11 17.65 1.08 14.22
CA ILE A 11 16.26 0.78 13.86
C ILE A 11 15.47 2.08 13.92
N ASN A 12 14.74 2.39 12.85
CA ASN A 12 13.92 3.59 12.74
C ASN A 12 12.67 3.27 11.91
N PHE A 13 11.58 4.00 12.16
CA PHE A 13 10.37 3.95 11.34
C PHE A 13 10.38 4.99 10.21
N PHE A 14 11.07 6.11 10.43
CA PHE A 14 11.12 7.23 9.50
C PHE A 14 12.56 7.69 9.33
N THR A 15 12.88 8.10 8.11
CA THR A 15 14.15 8.69 7.73
C THR A 15 13.95 10.11 7.24
N ASN A 16 15.02 10.91 7.29
CA ASN A 16 15.01 12.30 6.82
C ASN A 16 16.14 12.51 5.82
N GLY A 17 15.87 13.30 4.78
CA GLY A 17 16.86 13.60 3.72
C GLY A 17 17.21 12.40 2.84
N THR A 18 16.31 11.41 2.72
CA THR A 18 16.46 10.22 1.88
C THR A 18 15.33 10.13 0.86
N SER A 19 15.57 9.51 -0.28
CA SER A 19 14.53 9.15 -1.26
C SER A 19 14.18 7.66 -1.18
N ASP A 20 13.01 7.29 -1.69
CA ASP A 20 12.55 5.91 -1.85
C ASP A 20 12.97 5.29 -3.19
N GLY A 21 13.79 5.99 -3.98
CA GLY A 21 14.40 5.49 -5.20
C GLY A 21 14.41 6.49 -6.36
N GLU A 22 14.89 6.04 -7.51
CA GLU A 22 14.86 6.79 -8.77
C GLU A 22 13.71 6.28 -9.64
N TYR A 23 12.91 7.20 -10.18
CA TYR A 23 11.75 6.88 -11.02
C TYR A 23 11.98 7.36 -12.46
N MET A 24 11.72 6.50 -13.43
CA MET A 24 11.61 6.89 -14.84
C MET A 24 10.14 7.09 -15.18
N ILE A 25 9.77 8.34 -15.45
CA ILE A 25 8.37 8.78 -15.62
C ILE A 25 8.15 9.34 -17.03
N ASP A 26 7.02 9.00 -17.65
CA ASP A 26 6.60 9.58 -18.93
C ASP A 26 6.14 11.03 -18.76
N THR A 27 6.70 11.94 -19.55
CA THR A 27 6.36 13.36 -19.52
C THR A 27 5.03 13.67 -20.21
N GLY A 28 4.39 12.70 -20.85
CA GLY A 28 3.15 12.88 -21.62
C GLY A 28 3.32 13.64 -22.94
N LEU A 29 4.55 13.98 -23.36
CA LEU A 29 4.80 14.82 -24.53
C LEU A 29 4.29 14.20 -25.83
N LYS A 30 4.38 12.87 -25.96
CA LYS A 30 3.93 12.14 -27.16
C LYS A 30 2.47 11.68 -27.05
N ASN A 31 2.04 11.32 -25.85
CA ASN A 31 0.68 10.90 -25.55
C ASN A 31 0.32 11.36 -24.12
N SER A 32 -0.66 12.26 -24.01
CA SER A 32 -1.12 12.78 -22.72
C SER A 32 -1.71 11.71 -21.81
N GLU A 33 -2.20 10.59 -22.35
CA GLU A 33 -2.71 9.46 -21.56
C GLU A 33 -1.61 8.75 -20.76
N ASN A 34 -0.34 8.91 -21.15
CA ASN A 34 0.79 8.35 -20.41
C ASN A 34 1.35 9.33 -19.37
N PHE A 35 0.82 10.55 -19.25
CA PHE A 35 1.38 11.56 -18.34
C PHE A 35 1.51 11.01 -16.91
N GLY A 36 2.72 11.10 -16.34
CA GLY A 36 3.00 10.61 -14.99
C GLY A 36 3.20 9.10 -14.88
N LYS A 37 3.08 8.33 -15.97
CA LYS A 37 3.26 6.87 -15.96
C LYS A 37 4.69 6.50 -15.57
N VAL A 38 4.83 5.64 -14.57
CA VAL A 38 6.12 5.08 -14.14
C VAL A 38 6.46 3.89 -15.03
N TYR A 39 7.63 3.95 -15.68
CA TYR A 39 8.17 2.84 -16.47
C TYR A 39 9.18 2.01 -15.70
N MET A 40 9.98 2.66 -14.85
CA MET A 40 11.02 1.99 -14.09
C MET A 40 11.19 2.63 -12.72
N TRP A 41 11.59 1.80 -11.77
CA TRP A 41 12.04 2.20 -10.45
C TRP A 41 13.40 1.57 -10.18
N ASN A 42 14.38 2.37 -9.78
CA ASN A 42 15.77 1.97 -9.58
C ASN A 42 16.36 1.19 -10.78
N GLY A 43 16.07 1.66 -11.99
CA GLY A 43 16.54 1.07 -13.25
C GLY A 43 15.88 -0.26 -13.64
N ARG A 44 14.80 -0.66 -12.97
CA ARG A 44 14.06 -1.91 -13.24
C ARG A 44 12.61 -1.62 -13.59
N ASN A 45 12.05 -2.39 -14.51
CA ASN A 45 10.63 -2.34 -14.88
C ASN A 45 9.73 -3.26 -14.04
N THR A 46 10.32 -4.03 -13.12
CA THR A 46 9.63 -4.82 -12.10
C THR A 46 10.33 -4.64 -10.76
N THR A 47 9.61 -4.91 -9.67
CA THR A 47 10.21 -4.96 -8.34
C THR A 47 11.19 -6.14 -8.23
N PRO A 48 12.15 -6.09 -7.29
CA PRO A 48 13.14 -7.15 -7.11
C PRO A 48 12.52 -8.55 -6.95
N GLU A 49 13.21 -9.55 -7.49
CA GLU A 49 12.86 -10.94 -7.23
C GLU A 49 12.89 -11.26 -5.73
N GLY A 50 11.95 -12.08 -5.29
CA GLY A 50 11.81 -12.46 -3.88
C GLY A 50 11.02 -11.46 -3.02
N TRP A 51 10.67 -10.27 -3.53
CA TRP A 51 9.76 -9.36 -2.81
C TRP A 51 8.32 -9.87 -2.84
N TRP A 52 7.86 -10.32 -4.00
CA TRP A 52 6.52 -10.87 -4.18
C TRP A 52 6.57 -12.20 -4.93
N TYR A 53 5.53 -13.01 -4.80
CA TYR A 53 5.48 -14.41 -5.20
C TYR A 53 4.88 -14.67 -6.58
N SER A 54 4.34 -13.64 -7.26
CA SER A 54 3.91 -13.74 -8.66
C SER A 54 4.53 -12.64 -9.54
N PRO A 55 4.69 -12.88 -10.85
CA PRO A 55 5.13 -11.84 -11.79
C PRO A 55 4.24 -10.59 -11.75
N GLU A 56 2.93 -10.77 -11.70
CA GLU A 56 1.93 -9.68 -11.70
C GLU A 56 2.06 -8.82 -10.45
N ALA A 57 2.35 -9.44 -9.30
CA ALA A 57 2.58 -8.72 -8.05
C ALA A 57 3.86 -7.87 -8.07
N ARG A 58 4.81 -8.17 -8.97
CA ARG A 58 6.06 -7.43 -9.15
C ARG A 58 5.98 -6.35 -10.23
N GLU A 59 4.86 -6.20 -10.91
CA GLU A 59 4.70 -5.18 -11.94
C GLU A 59 4.69 -3.77 -11.35
N ILE A 60 5.32 -2.85 -12.07
CA ILE A 60 5.29 -1.41 -11.82
C ILE A 60 4.19 -0.82 -12.71
N ASN A 61 3.09 -0.41 -12.10
CA ASN A 61 1.86 -0.03 -12.79
C ASN A 61 1.38 1.35 -12.33
N GLY A 62 0.99 2.18 -13.29
CA GLY A 62 0.36 3.48 -13.02
C GLY A 62 1.36 4.62 -12.85
N THR A 63 0.99 5.62 -12.05
CA THR A 63 1.84 6.78 -11.75
C THR A 63 2.55 6.63 -10.40
N ASP A 64 3.25 7.65 -9.91
CA ASP A 64 3.78 7.69 -8.53
C ASP A 64 2.72 8.13 -7.51
N GLY A 65 1.53 8.50 -7.98
CA GLY A 65 0.41 8.94 -7.16
C GLY A 65 0.35 10.46 -6.92
N GLU A 66 1.30 11.25 -7.40
CA GLU A 66 1.27 12.72 -7.28
C GLU A 66 0.43 13.38 -8.38
N LEU A 67 0.52 12.84 -9.60
CA LEU A 67 -0.20 13.30 -10.78
C LEU A 67 -0.77 12.12 -11.55
N TYR A 68 -1.89 12.36 -12.24
CA TYR A 68 -2.53 11.41 -13.13
C TYR A 68 -2.78 12.04 -14.50
N PRO A 69 -2.99 11.23 -15.56
CA PRO A 69 -3.38 11.74 -16.85
C PRO A 69 -4.64 12.64 -16.78
N PRO A 70 -4.72 13.71 -17.59
CA PRO A 70 -5.86 14.62 -17.60
C PRO A 70 -7.12 13.92 -18.15
N GLY A 71 -8.29 14.48 -17.82
CA GLY A 71 -9.57 13.96 -18.29
C GLY A 71 -10.03 12.70 -17.55
N LEU A 72 -9.91 12.72 -16.21
CA LEU A 72 -10.44 11.66 -15.36
C LEU A 72 -11.96 11.54 -15.56
N TRP A 73 -12.46 10.31 -15.54
CA TRP A 73 -13.91 10.05 -15.54
C TRP A 73 -14.35 9.32 -14.27
N ASN A 74 -15.61 9.50 -13.91
CA ASN A 74 -16.20 8.77 -12.80
C ASN A 74 -16.12 7.25 -13.03
N HIS A 75 -15.93 6.45 -11.97
CA HIS A 75 -15.74 4.99 -12.03
C HIS A 75 -14.40 4.49 -12.57
N GLN A 76 -13.42 5.36 -12.85
CA GLN A 76 -12.07 4.92 -13.20
C GLN A 76 -11.35 4.29 -12.00
N ARG A 77 -10.65 3.17 -12.22
CA ARG A 77 -9.61 2.67 -11.33
C ARG A 77 -8.28 3.31 -11.73
N LEU A 78 -7.56 3.89 -10.78
CA LEU A 78 -6.26 4.49 -11.01
C LEU A 78 -5.19 3.67 -10.30
N ASN A 79 -4.17 3.22 -11.04
CA ASN A 79 -3.04 2.50 -10.46
C ASN A 79 -1.93 3.49 -10.08
N LEU A 80 -1.18 3.15 -9.05
CA LEU A 80 0.05 3.86 -8.69
C LEU A 80 1.09 2.87 -8.15
N PHE A 81 2.36 3.15 -8.40
CA PHE A 81 3.49 2.43 -7.82
C PHE A 81 4.11 3.27 -6.71
N ASN A 82 4.35 2.65 -5.56
CA ASN A 82 4.99 3.30 -4.42
C ASN A 82 6.24 2.52 -4.00
N GLY A 83 7.40 3.15 -4.13
CA GLY A 83 8.71 2.55 -3.83
C GLY A 83 8.87 2.16 -2.36
N MET A 84 8.27 2.91 -1.42
CA MET A 84 8.26 2.54 0.00
C MET A 84 7.42 1.30 0.30
N LEU A 85 6.30 1.12 -0.41
CA LEU A 85 5.51 -0.12 -0.32
C LEU A 85 6.15 -1.27 -1.10
N GLY A 86 7.06 -0.95 -2.02
CA GLY A 86 7.70 -1.91 -2.90
C GLY A 86 6.74 -2.62 -3.86
N ARG A 87 5.56 -2.05 -4.15
CA ARG A 87 4.54 -2.63 -5.04
C ARG A 87 3.64 -1.58 -5.67
N SER A 88 2.93 -2.01 -6.71
CA SER A 88 1.78 -1.28 -7.25
C SER A 88 0.53 -1.52 -6.41
N VAL A 89 -0.27 -0.45 -6.25
CA VAL A 89 -1.59 -0.43 -5.63
C VAL A 89 -2.56 0.32 -6.54
N TYR A 90 -3.83 0.36 -6.18
CA TYR A 90 -4.81 1.13 -6.93
C TYR A 90 -5.83 1.79 -6.02
N ILE A 91 -6.31 2.93 -6.48
CA ILE A 91 -7.40 3.68 -5.87
C ILE A 91 -8.63 3.62 -6.78
N GLN A 92 -9.80 3.73 -6.17
CA GLN A 92 -11.08 3.65 -6.86
C GLN A 92 -11.95 4.84 -6.52
N PHE A 93 -12.66 5.33 -7.53
CA PHE A 93 -13.64 6.40 -7.38
C PHE A 93 -14.68 6.03 -6.30
N GLU A 94 -14.88 6.94 -5.36
CA GLU A 94 -15.87 6.82 -4.29
C GLU A 94 -17.05 7.77 -4.51
N THR A 95 -16.77 9.05 -4.77
CA THR A 95 -17.83 10.06 -4.91
C THR A 95 -17.33 11.35 -5.59
N GLU A 96 -18.27 12.18 -6.03
CA GLU A 96 -17.99 13.55 -6.46
C GLU A 96 -18.13 14.50 -5.27
N SER A 97 -17.24 15.48 -5.15
CA SER A 97 -17.22 16.44 -4.05
C SER A 97 -16.72 17.81 -4.53
N VAL A 98 -16.59 18.76 -3.60
CA VAL A 98 -16.01 20.08 -3.84
C VAL A 98 -15.00 20.39 -2.74
N PHE A 99 -13.77 20.69 -3.12
CA PHE A 99 -12.71 21.13 -2.21
C PHE A 99 -12.31 22.57 -2.56
N GLU A 100 -12.49 23.52 -1.64
CA GLU A 100 -12.14 24.94 -1.85
C GLU A 100 -12.73 25.54 -3.15
N ASN A 101 -13.99 25.22 -3.46
CA ASN A 101 -14.71 25.59 -4.69
C ASN A 101 -14.19 24.95 -5.99
N ILE A 102 -13.33 23.93 -5.89
CA ILE A 102 -12.86 23.13 -7.03
C ILE A 102 -13.66 21.82 -7.06
N PRO A 103 -14.35 21.49 -8.17
CA PRO A 103 -14.97 20.18 -8.33
C PRO A 103 -13.90 19.08 -8.29
N VAL A 104 -14.13 18.05 -7.48
CA VAL A 104 -13.18 16.94 -7.32
C VAL A 104 -13.86 15.60 -7.41
N TYR A 105 -13.09 14.61 -7.88
CA TYR A 105 -13.39 13.21 -7.68
C TYR A 105 -12.61 12.72 -6.45
N GLN A 106 -13.35 12.16 -5.50
CA GLN A 106 -12.77 11.52 -4.33
C GLN A 106 -12.52 10.04 -4.62
N TYR A 107 -11.29 9.60 -4.37
CA TYR A 107 -10.84 8.22 -4.50
C TYR A 107 -10.40 7.67 -3.15
N ASN A 108 -10.44 6.36 -2.99
CA ASN A 108 -9.92 5.65 -1.82
C ASN A 108 -9.22 4.34 -2.21
N PHE A 109 -8.53 3.72 -1.25
CA PHE A 109 -8.10 2.33 -1.41
C PHE A 109 -9.29 1.39 -1.16
N PRO A 110 -9.69 0.57 -2.14
CA PRO A 110 -10.81 -0.36 -2.00
C PRO A 110 -10.43 -1.57 -1.13
N ILE A 111 -11.40 -2.23 -0.51
CA ILE A 111 -11.16 -3.37 0.40
C ILE A 111 -10.58 -4.57 -0.38
N GLU A 112 -10.97 -4.69 -1.65
CA GLU A 112 -10.50 -5.68 -2.61
C GLU A 112 -8.98 -5.66 -2.76
N LEU A 113 -8.31 -4.50 -2.64
CA LEU A 113 -6.86 -4.40 -2.71
C LEU A 113 -6.14 -5.24 -1.62
N TYR A 114 -6.80 -5.44 -0.48
CA TYR A 114 -6.24 -6.13 0.68
C TYR A 114 -6.90 -7.49 0.95
N ASN A 115 -7.76 -7.96 0.05
CA ASN A 115 -8.49 -9.21 0.22
C ASN A 115 -7.67 -10.38 -0.33
N TRP A 116 -7.05 -11.16 0.56
CA TRP A 116 -6.20 -12.31 0.20
C TRP A 116 -6.93 -13.39 -0.59
N SER A 117 -8.26 -13.47 -0.48
CA SER A 117 -9.06 -14.49 -1.17
C SER A 117 -9.18 -14.24 -2.67
N LEU A 118 -8.91 -13.01 -3.12
CA LEU A 118 -8.97 -12.64 -4.52
C LEU A 118 -7.74 -13.14 -5.30
N PRO A 119 -7.90 -13.72 -6.50
CA PRO A 119 -6.80 -14.26 -7.28
C PRO A 119 -5.65 -13.28 -7.52
N GLU A 120 -5.96 -12.01 -7.77
CA GLU A 120 -4.97 -10.95 -8.02
C GLU A 120 -4.06 -10.66 -6.83
N ASN A 121 -4.48 -11.01 -5.61
CA ASN A 121 -3.72 -10.71 -4.40
C ASN A 121 -2.85 -11.87 -3.92
N LYS A 122 -2.98 -13.06 -4.50
CA LYS A 122 -2.23 -14.26 -4.08
C LYS A 122 -0.72 -14.07 -4.18
N GLY A 123 -0.25 -13.26 -5.13
CA GLY A 123 1.17 -12.97 -5.29
C GLY A 123 1.78 -12.14 -4.16
N PHE A 124 0.98 -11.53 -3.28
CA PHE A 124 1.44 -10.73 -2.14
C PHE A 124 1.46 -11.50 -0.82
N CYS A 125 1.03 -12.77 -0.85
CA CYS A 125 1.06 -13.67 0.30
C CYS A 125 2.42 -14.38 0.39
N ASP A 126 3.07 -14.32 1.55
CA ASP A 126 4.31 -15.06 1.82
C ASP A 126 4.00 -16.42 2.48
N PRO A 127 4.38 -17.56 1.87
CA PRO A 127 4.21 -18.87 2.49
C PRO A 127 4.83 -19.03 3.88
N LYS A 128 5.77 -18.15 4.26
CA LYS A 128 6.43 -18.08 5.57
C LYS A 128 5.77 -17.08 6.53
N THR A 129 4.73 -16.36 6.12
CA THR A 129 3.95 -15.49 7.02
C THR A 129 3.45 -16.32 8.20
N PRO A 130 3.79 -15.95 9.45
CA PRO A 130 3.35 -16.72 10.62
C PRO A 130 1.83 -16.68 10.82
N GLN A 131 1.30 -17.74 11.41
CA GLN A 131 -0.11 -17.82 11.79
C GLN A 131 -0.33 -17.12 13.15
N TYR A 132 -1.10 -16.03 13.16
CA TYR A 132 -1.45 -15.27 14.38
C TYR A 132 -2.89 -15.53 14.82
N PHE A 133 -3.79 -15.72 13.86
CA PHE A 133 -5.21 -15.99 14.10
C PHE A 133 -5.56 -17.42 13.71
N ASN A 134 -6.79 -17.85 13.94
CA ASN A 134 -7.27 -19.12 13.41
C ASN A 134 -7.47 -19.05 11.88
N GLU A 135 -7.67 -20.21 11.25
CA GLU A 135 -7.83 -20.34 9.80
C GLU A 135 -9.08 -19.66 9.22
N SER A 136 -10.10 -19.37 10.05
CA SER A 136 -11.29 -18.64 9.58
C SER A 136 -11.05 -17.14 9.43
N ILE A 137 -10.01 -16.60 10.08
CA ILE A 137 -9.63 -15.18 10.02
C ILE A 137 -8.40 -14.98 9.12
N GLN A 138 -7.42 -15.87 9.23
CA GLN A 138 -6.14 -15.78 8.55
C GLN A 138 -5.85 -17.08 7.80
N PRO A 139 -5.69 -17.06 6.47
CA PRO A 139 -5.25 -18.24 5.74
C PRO A 139 -3.78 -18.51 6.01
N VAL A 140 -3.36 -19.77 5.88
CA VAL A 140 -1.95 -20.13 5.94
C VAL A 140 -1.17 -19.39 4.85
N GLY A 141 -0.10 -18.68 5.25
CA GLY A 141 0.77 -17.94 4.32
C GLY A 141 0.24 -16.58 3.86
N CYS A 142 -0.81 -16.03 4.48
CA CYS A 142 -1.14 -14.60 4.33
C CYS A 142 -1.53 -14.00 5.69
N LEU A 143 -1.68 -12.67 5.73
CA LEU A 143 -2.30 -11.96 6.85
C LEU A 143 -3.83 -11.87 6.67
N PRO A 144 -4.60 -11.58 7.73
CA PRO A 144 -6.02 -11.27 7.59
C PRO A 144 -6.26 -10.12 6.60
N SER A 145 -7.41 -10.15 5.92
CA SER A 145 -7.76 -9.10 4.95
C SER A 145 -7.75 -7.70 5.58
N GLY A 146 -7.23 -6.73 4.83
CA GLY A 146 -7.03 -5.34 5.28
C GLY A 146 -5.60 -5.04 5.75
N ILE A 147 -4.75 -6.05 5.89
CA ILE A 147 -3.34 -5.87 6.24
C ILE A 147 -2.45 -6.14 5.03
N LEU A 148 -1.48 -5.26 4.81
CA LEU A 148 -0.40 -5.43 3.84
C LEU A 148 0.87 -5.91 4.54
N ASP A 149 1.41 -7.04 4.10
CA ASP A 149 2.69 -7.55 4.57
C ASP A 149 3.84 -6.85 3.82
N LEU A 150 4.71 -6.13 4.55
CA LEU A 150 5.89 -5.49 3.97
C LEU A 150 7.19 -6.26 4.26
N SER A 151 7.13 -7.40 4.96
CA SER A 151 8.31 -8.06 5.50
C SER A 151 9.39 -8.33 4.45
N SER A 152 9.01 -8.74 3.24
CA SER A 152 9.93 -9.04 2.14
C SER A 152 10.68 -7.80 1.61
N THR A 153 10.10 -6.62 1.78
CA THR A 153 10.66 -5.32 1.33
C THR A 153 11.52 -4.64 2.40
N GLN A 154 11.45 -5.12 3.65
CA GLN A 154 12.19 -4.53 4.77
C GLN A 154 13.57 -5.15 4.96
N PRO A 155 14.57 -4.37 5.43
CA PRO A 155 15.86 -4.91 5.85
C PRO A 155 15.70 -6.05 6.87
N ALA A 156 16.55 -7.08 6.74
CA ALA A 156 16.52 -8.29 7.56
C ALA A 156 15.17 -9.05 7.57
N HIS A 157 14.28 -8.77 6.62
CA HIS A 157 12.93 -9.32 6.57
C HIS A 157 12.13 -9.10 7.87
N ALA A 158 12.28 -7.91 8.47
CA ALA A 158 11.56 -7.54 9.68
C ALA A 158 10.04 -7.63 9.44
N ARG A 159 9.31 -8.27 10.38
CA ARG A 159 7.85 -8.48 10.29
C ARG A 159 7.06 -7.21 10.54
N ILE A 160 7.02 -6.35 9.54
CA ILE A 160 6.32 -5.06 9.54
C ILE A 160 5.10 -5.17 8.65
N TYR A 161 3.94 -4.79 9.18
CA TYR A 161 2.67 -4.86 8.50
C TYR A 161 1.96 -3.51 8.50
N LEU A 162 1.38 -3.11 7.37
CA LEU A 162 0.58 -1.89 7.27
C LEU A 162 -0.91 -2.20 7.30
N SER A 163 -1.68 -1.34 7.96
CA SER A 163 -3.14 -1.38 7.94
C SER A 163 -3.71 0.03 7.91
N GLY A 164 -5.04 0.13 7.78
CA GLY A 164 -5.74 1.37 8.16
C GLY A 164 -5.55 1.69 9.65
N SER A 165 -5.63 2.98 10.00
CA SER A 165 -5.65 3.46 11.39
C SER A 165 -6.76 2.75 12.19
N HIS A 166 -6.46 2.29 13.41
CA HIS A 166 -7.38 1.49 14.24
C HIS A 166 -7.93 0.23 13.53
N PHE A 167 -7.22 -0.31 12.53
CA PHE A 167 -7.70 -1.38 11.66
C PHE A 167 -8.95 -1.04 10.84
N TYR A 168 -9.15 0.25 10.50
CA TYR A 168 -10.18 0.67 9.56
C TYR A 168 -10.08 -0.11 8.24
N ARG A 169 -11.22 -0.61 7.74
CA ARG A 169 -11.34 -1.48 6.55
C ARG A 169 -10.56 -2.81 6.63
N CYS A 170 -10.28 -3.29 7.83
CA CYS A 170 -9.72 -4.63 8.03
C CYS A 170 -10.76 -5.60 8.62
N SER A 171 -10.42 -6.89 8.71
CA SER A 171 -11.25 -7.89 9.39
C SER A 171 -11.56 -7.47 10.83
N ASN A 172 -12.83 -7.60 11.26
CA ASN A 172 -13.28 -7.19 12.60
C ASN A 172 -12.45 -7.84 13.73
N ALA A 173 -12.03 -9.09 13.52
CA ALA A 173 -11.19 -9.79 14.49
C ALA A 173 -9.91 -9.03 14.85
N LEU A 174 -9.38 -8.17 13.96
CA LEU A 174 -8.18 -7.40 14.23
C LEU A 174 -8.40 -6.31 15.27
N TYR A 175 -9.52 -5.58 15.26
CA TYR A 175 -9.75 -4.60 16.32
C TYR A 175 -10.25 -5.27 17.61
N GLU A 176 -11.01 -6.36 17.50
CA GLU A 176 -11.61 -7.07 18.65
C GLU A 176 -10.58 -7.80 19.52
N ASN A 177 -9.44 -8.20 18.96
CA ASN A 177 -8.37 -8.89 19.69
C ASN A 177 -7.35 -7.94 20.36
N PHE A 178 -7.56 -6.62 20.30
CA PHE A 178 -6.66 -5.63 20.89
C PHE A 178 -7.40 -4.73 21.89
N ILE A 179 -6.77 -4.48 23.03
CA ILE A 179 -7.29 -3.58 24.06
C ILE A 179 -6.71 -2.17 23.82
N GLY A 180 -7.54 -1.15 23.96
CA GLY A 180 -7.11 0.26 23.93
C GLY A 180 -7.38 1.00 22.63
N PHE A 181 -7.86 0.31 21.59
CA PHE A 181 -8.39 0.97 20.40
C PHE A 181 -9.86 1.33 20.58
N ARG A 182 -10.24 2.51 20.08
CA ARG A 182 -11.66 2.78 19.77
C ARG A 182 -12.08 1.99 18.53
N SER A 183 -13.38 1.78 18.36
CA SER A 183 -13.91 1.23 17.12
C SER A 183 -13.47 2.09 15.91
N PRO A 184 -13.14 1.47 14.75
CA PRO A 184 -12.78 2.20 13.55
C PRO A 184 -13.89 3.17 13.14
N ASP A 185 -13.53 4.39 12.75
CA ASP A 185 -14.49 5.45 12.37
C ASP A 185 -14.05 6.08 11.06
N SER A 186 -14.93 6.02 10.06
CA SER A 186 -14.67 6.56 8.72
C SER A 186 -14.40 8.07 8.73
N ASN A 187 -14.90 8.85 9.68
CA ASN A 187 -14.65 10.29 9.70
C ASN A 187 -13.18 10.62 9.98
N VAL A 188 -12.51 9.78 10.77
CA VAL A 188 -11.17 10.04 11.30
C VAL A 188 -10.11 9.09 10.74
N ASP A 189 -10.47 7.85 10.42
CA ASP A 189 -9.52 6.81 9.97
C ASP A 189 -9.49 6.60 8.45
N ARG A 190 -10.40 7.25 7.69
CA ARG A 190 -10.40 7.12 6.23
C ARG A 190 -9.18 7.77 5.60
N THR A 191 -8.60 7.05 4.64
CA THR A 191 -7.72 7.61 3.61
C THR A 191 -8.54 8.02 2.41
N PHE A 192 -8.30 9.21 1.87
CA PHE A 192 -8.92 9.69 0.63
C PHE A 192 -7.94 10.52 -0.19
N PHE A 193 -8.20 10.57 -1.49
CA PHE A 193 -7.50 11.40 -2.47
C PHE A 193 -8.55 12.19 -3.25
N GLU A 194 -8.46 13.51 -3.25
CA GLU A 194 -9.34 14.38 -4.01
C GLU A 194 -8.57 14.94 -5.21
N MET A 195 -9.08 14.68 -6.40
CA MET A 195 -8.43 15.00 -7.67
C MET A 195 -9.33 15.90 -8.51
N GLU A 196 -8.74 16.93 -9.11
CA GLU A 196 -9.43 17.78 -10.06
C GLU A 196 -9.55 17.02 -11.40
N PRO A 197 -10.78 16.74 -11.90
CA PRO A 197 -10.96 15.79 -13.01
C PRO A 197 -10.35 16.22 -14.34
N MET A 198 -10.33 17.52 -14.66
CA MET A 198 -9.86 18.00 -15.96
C MET A 198 -8.35 17.85 -16.10
N THR A 199 -7.60 18.18 -15.07
CA THR A 199 -6.13 18.17 -15.07
C THR A 199 -5.53 16.86 -14.56
N GLY A 200 -6.28 16.06 -13.80
CA GLY A 200 -5.75 14.86 -13.14
C GLY A 200 -4.85 15.18 -11.94
N THR A 201 -4.88 16.43 -11.46
CA THR A 201 -4.06 16.89 -10.34
C THR A 201 -4.65 16.42 -9.03
N VAL A 202 -3.81 15.86 -8.15
CA VAL A 202 -4.19 15.56 -6.77
C VAL A 202 -4.11 16.86 -5.95
N ILE A 203 -5.25 17.36 -5.45
CA ILE A 203 -5.32 18.69 -4.81
C ILE A 203 -5.51 18.62 -3.30
N ASN A 204 -6.03 17.51 -2.77
CA ASN A 204 -6.15 17.28 -1.34
C ASN A 204 -6.04 15.79 -1.03
N VAL A 205 -5.28 15.45 0.00
CA VAL A 205 -5.05 14.07 0.41
C VAL A 205 -5.10 14.00 1.93
N LYS A 206 -5.83 13.02 2.43
CA LYS A 206 -5.67 12.54 3.79
C LYS A 206 -5.23 11.09 3.69
N GLN A 207 -4.00 10.80 4.12
CA GLN A 207 -3.50 9.44 4.25
C GLN A 207 -3.37 9.10 5.72
N THR A 208 -4.02 8.02 6.14
CA THR A 208 -4.01 7.52 7.51
C THR A 208 -3.71 6.04 7.49
N SER A 209 -2.58 5.67 8.08
CA SER A 209 -2.09 4.29 8.12
C SER A 209 -1.56 3.96 9.51
N GLN A 210 -1.44 2.67 9.79
CA GLN A 210 -0.92 2.13 11.03
C GLN A 210 0.18 1.12 10.72
N VAL A 211 1.29 1.23 11.44
CA VAL A 211 2.39 0.27 11.40
C VAL A 211 2.19 -0.74 12.53
N ASN A 212 2.22 -2.03 12.18
CA ASN A 212 2.06 -3.14 13.09
C ASN A 212 3.32 -4.02 13.04
N LEU A 213 3.64 -4.69 14.15
CA LEU A 213 4.79 -5.58 14.26
C LEU A 213 4.33 -7.01 14.56
N GLY A 214 4.82 -7.97 13.77
CA GLY A 214 4.59 -9.39 13.98
C GLY A 214 5.48 -9.98 15.07
N ILE A 215 4.90 -10.28 16.23
CA ILE A 215 5.60 -10.88 17.37
C ILE A 215 5.22 -12.35 17.49
N LEU A 216 6.22 -13.21 17.61
CA LEU A 216 6.06 -14.63 17.89
C LEU A 216 6.52 -14.91 19.32
N SER A 217 5.87 -15.86 19.98
CA SER A 217 6.40 -16.40 21.23
C SER A 217 7.77 -17.02 20.95
N GLY A 218 8.81 -16.47 21.57
CA GLY A 218 10.12 -17.09 21.58
C GLY A 218 10.24 -18.00 22.80
N ASP A 219 10.83 -19.18 22.60
CA ASP A 219 11.45 -19.89 23.72
C ASP A 219 12.78 -19.18 23.99
N LEU A 220 12.77 -18.28 24.97
CA LEU A 220 14.01 -17.83 25.61
C LEU A 220 14.52 -19.00 26.45
N GLY A 221 15.22 -19.94 25.80
CA GLY A 221 15.98 -20.98 26.46
C GLY A 221 17.02 -20.41 27.41
#